data_AF-A0A6N7M3D8-F1
#
_entry.id   AF-A0A6N7M3D8-F1
#
_cell.length_a   1.000
_cell.length_b   1.000
_cell.length_c   1.000
_cell.angle_alpha   90.00
_cell.angle_beta   90.00
_cell.angle_gamma   90.00
#
_symmetry.space_group_name_H-M   'P 1'
#
loop_
_entity.id
_entity.type
_entity.pdbx_description
1 polymer ?
#
loop_
_entity_poly.entity_id
_entity_poly.type
_entity_poly.pdbx_seq_one_letter_code
_entity_poly.pdbx_strand_id
1 'polypeptide(L)' 'MLKKSKRNFWRIDYLLEYSEILGIIYVLTSYGENKCKIAFHLEKKFKAIENFGSSDCRCRNHLFFKPI' A
#
# COMPACT_ATOMS: atom_id res chain seq x y z
N MET A 1 9.88 -17.17 -0.21
CA MET A 1 8.62 -17.58 -0.87
C MET A 1 7.52 -17.66 0.17
N LEU A 2 6.48 -16.82 0.06
CA LEU A 2 5.29 -16.93 0.89
C LEU A 2 4.53 -18.21 0.46
N LYS A 3 4.30 -19.13 1.41
CA LYS A 3 3.64 -20.42 1.19
C LYS A 3 2.20 -20.20 0.67
N LYS A 4 1.86 -20.84 -0.46
CA LYS A 4 0.55 -20.87 -1.12
C LYS A 4 -0.64 -21.38 -0.26
N SER A 5 -0.41 -21.81 0.98
CA SER A 5 -1.44 -22.38 1.87
C SER A 5 -1.78 -21.50 3.08
N LYS A 6 -1.27 -20.26 3.16
CA LYS A 6 -1.68 -19.34 4.21
C LYS A 6 -2.99 -18.69 3.79
N ARG A 7 -3.99 -18.69 4.68
CA ARG A 7 -5.10 -17.75 4.56
C ARG A 7 -4.48 -16.36 4.45
N ASN A 8 -4.74 -15.66 3.36
CA ASN A 8 -4.30 -14.29 3.16
C ASN A 8 -5.01 -13.43 4.20
N PHE A 9 -4.29 -13.06 5.25
CA PHE A 9 -4.80 -12.24 6.34
C PHE A 9 -4.67 -10.76 6.02
N TRP A 10 -3.67 -10.38 5.22
CA TRP A 10 -3.41 -8.99 4.86
C TRP A 10 -3.87 -8.71 3.43
N ARG A 11 -4.43 -7.52 3.19
CA ARG A 11 -4.84 -7.09 1.85
C ARG A 11 -3.69 -7.14 0.84
N ILE A 12 -2.45 -6.92 1.29
CA ILE A 12 -1.26 -7.00 0.46
C ILE A 12 -0.95 -8.43 0.00
N ASP A 13 -1.29 -9.46 0.78
CA ASP A 13 -1.03 -10.86 0.40
C ASP A 13 -1.78 -11.22 -0.89
N TYR A 14 -3.04 -10.77 -1.01
CA TYR A 14 -3.83 -10.93 -2.24
C TYR A 14 -3.22 -10.21 -3.45
N LEU A 15 -2.64 -9.01 -3.24
CA LEU A 15 -1.99 -8.28 -4.33
C LEU A 15 -0.72 -9.02 -4.78
N LEU A 16 0.03 -9.60 -3.85
CA LEU A 16 1.28 -10.32 -4.13
C LEU A 16 1.08 -11.65 -4.87
N GLU A 17 -0.15 -12.18 -4.95
CA GLU A 17 -0.45 -13.32 -5.83
C GLU A 17 -0.37 -12.96 -7.32
N TYR A 18 -0.57 -11.68 -7.66
CA TYR A 18 -0.64 -11.18 -9.04
C TYR A 18 0.44 -10.13 -9.36
N SER A 19 1.39 -9.92 -8.45
CA SER A 19 2.41 -8.87 -8.60
C SER A 19 3.76 -9.30 -8.01
N GLU A 20 4.81 -8.64 -8.47
CA GLU A 20 6.16 -8.79 -7.94
C GLU A 20 6.60 -7.56 -7.15
N ILE A 21 7.43 -7.77 -6.13
CA ILE A 21 8.01 -6.67 -5.35
C ILE A 21 9.24 -6.16 -6.08
N LEU A 22 9.13 -4.97 -6.70
CA LEU A 22 10.27 -4.31 -7.36
C LEU A 22 11.22 -3.62 -6.38
N GLY A 23 10.73 -3.23 -5.20
CA GLY A 23 11.53 -2.54 -4.19
C GLY A 23 10.75 -2.29 -2.91
N ILE A 24 11.49 -2.06 -1.82
CA ILE A 24 10.94 -1.75 -0.49
C ILE A 24 11.62 -0.48 0.01
N ILE A 25 10.82 0.51 0.39
CA ILE A 25 11.31 1.75 0.98
C ILE A 25 11.00 1.72 2.47
N TYR A 26 12.04 1.71 3.30
CA TYR A 26 11.91 1.84 4.75
C TYR A 26 11.96 3.31 5.14
N VAL A 27 11.00 3.75 5.94
CA VAL A 27 10.95 5.12 6.47
C VAL A 27 10.89 5.04 7.99
N LEU A 28 11.86 5.68 8.65
CA LEU A 28 11.81 5.87 10.09
C LEU A 28 10.75 6.92 10.40
N THR A 29 9.72 6.53 11.15
CA THR A 29 8.63 7.43 11.51
C THR A 29 8.52 7.53 13.03
N SER A 30 8.53 8.76 13.57
CA SER A 30 7.90 9.03 14.87
C SER A 30 6.39 8.75 14.74
N TYR A 31 5.80 8.18 15.79
CA TYR A 31 4.47 7.57 15.80
C TYR A 31 3.40 8.33 14.99
N GLY A 32 2.71 7.62 14.09
CA GLY A 32 1.35 7.96 13.62
C GLY A 32 1.19 8.74 12.32
N GLU A 33 2.05 9.70 11.96
CA GLU A 33 1.66 10.71 10.96
C GLU A 33 2.24 10.56 9.55
N ASN A 34 3.33 9.83 9.36
CA ASN A 34 4.12 9.98 8.14
C ASN A 34 3.66 9.12 6.96
N LYS A 35 3.01 7.96 7.20
CA LYS A 35 2.49 7.11 6.11
C LYS A 35 1.40 7.82 5.30
N CYS A 36 0.49 8.53 5.98
CA CYS A 36 -0.57 9.29 5.31
C CYS A 36 -0.02 10.52 4.57
N LYS A 37 1.07 11.15 5.03
CA LYS A 37 1.75 12.22 4.26
C LYS A 37 2.27 11.71 2.92
N ILE A 38 2.91 10.53 2.91
CA ILE A 38 3.37 9.91 1.65
C ILE A 38 2.19 9.64 0.72
N ALA A 39 1.11 9.03 1.23
CA ALA A 39 -0.10 8.77 0.45
C ALA A 39 -0.69 10.07 -0.14
N PHE A 40 -0.79 11.14 0.66
CA PHE A 40 -1.27 12.45 0.21
C PHE A 40 -0.42 13.03 -0.93
N HIS A 41 0.91 12.90 -0.87
CA HIS A 41 1.78 13.36 -1.94
C HIS A 41 1.69 12.49 -3.21
N LEU A 42 1.48 11.18 -3.06
CA LEU A 42 1.32 10.25 -4.19
C LEU A 42 -0.02 10.44 -4.90
N GLU A 43 -1.11 10.76 -4.19
CA GLU A 43 -2.44 11.02 -4.76
C GLU A 43 -2.40 12.19 -5.76
N LYS A 44 -1.49 13.15 -5.58
CA LYS A 44 -1.31 14.28 -6.51
C LYS A 44 -0.69 13.89 -7.85
N LYS A 45 -0.03 12.72 -7.93
CA LYS A 45 0.75 12.29 -9.10
C LYS A 45 0.21 11.03 -9.76
N PHE A 46 -0.51 10.20 -9.02
CA PHE A 46 -0.93 8.88 -9.46
C PHE A 46 -2.41 8.64 -9.20
N LYS A 47 -3.02 7.76 -9.99
CA LYS A 47 -4.42 7.40 -9.80
C LYS A 47 -4.56 6.56 -8.53
N ALA A 48 -5.29 7.09 -7.57
CA ALA A 48 -5.68 6.39 -6.35
C ALA A 48 -6.61 5.21 -6.62
N ILE A 49 -6.38 4.08 -5.96
CA ILE A 49 -7.33 2.96 -5.88
C ILE A 49 -8.02 3.01 -4.51
N GLU A 50 -9.29 3.44 -4.50
CA GLU A 50 -10.05 3.66 -3.28
C GLU A 50 -10.17 2.40 -2.40
N ASN A 51 -10.30 2.61 -1.09
CA ASN A 51 -10.58 1.57 -0.09
C ASN A 51 -9.49 0.49 0.08
N PHE A 52 -8.30 0.67 -0.49
CA PHE A 52 -7.18 -0.23 -0.31
C PHE A 52 -6.12 0.34 0.65
N GLY A 53 -5.75 -0.42 1.68
CA GLY A 53 -4.64 -0.13 2.58
C GLY A 53 -4.83 1.06 3.55
N SER A 54 -6.05 1.58 3.68
CA SER A 54 -6.37 2.75 4.51
C SER A 54 -7.36 2.49 5.66
N SER A 55 -7.53 1.24 6.09
CA SER A 55 -8.53 0.89 7.12
C SER A 55 -8.19 1.34 8.54
N ASP A 56 -6.93 1.67 8.80
CA ASP A 56 -6.42 2.17 10.08
C ASP A 56 -6.26 3.70 10.10
N CYS A 57 -6.66 4.40 9.03
CA CYS A 57 -6.50 5.85 8.91
C CYS A 57 -7.68 6.51 8.17
N ARG A 58 -7.67 7.84 8.07
CA ARG A 58 -8.67 8.62 7.33
C ARG A 58 -8.30 8.86 5.86
N CYS A 59 -7.22 8.25 5.39
CA CYS A 59 -6.77 8.40 4.01
C CYS A 59 -7.72 7.65 3.06
N ARG A 60 -7.98 8.21 1.87
CA ARG A 60 -8.91 7.59 0.90
C ARG A 60 -8.39 6.27 0.34
N ASN A 61 -7.06 6.18 0.21
CA ASN A 61 -6.35 5.06 -0.39
C ASN A 61 -4.87 5.09 0.01
N HIS A 62 -4.24 3.91 -0.02
CA HIS A 62 -2.80 3.73 0.12
C HIS A 62 -2.19 2.94 -1.05
N LEU A 63 -2.99 2.66 -2.09
CA LEU A 63 -2.56 1.99 -3.31
C LEU A 63 -2.76 2.94 -4.50
N PHE A 64 -1.71 3.09 -5.29
CA PHE A 64 -1.67 4.00 -6.43
C PHE A 64 -1.31 3.24 -7.70
N PHE A 65 -2.01 3.55 -8.79
CA PHE A 65 -1.78 3.00 -10.10
C PHE A 65 -1.13 4.04 -11.02
N LYS A 66 -0.07 3.61 -11.71
CA LYS A 66 0.59 4.37 -12.77
C LYS A 66 0.61 3.48 -14.02
N PRO A 67 -0.05 3.88 -15.11
CA PRO A 67 0.17 3.23 -16.40
C PRO A 67 1.64 3.39 -16.79
N ILE A 68 2.24 2.32 -17.28
CA ILE A 68 3.53 2.37 -17.98
C ILE A 68 3.27 2.87 -19.39
#